data_AF-A0A3S5CTD0-F1
#
_entry.id   AF-A0A3S5CTD0-F1
#
_cell.length_a   1.000
_cell.length_b   1.000
_cell.length_c   1.000
_cell.angle_alpha   90.00
_cell.angle_beta   90.00
_cell.angle_gamma   90.00
#
_symmetry.space_group_name_H-M   'P 1'
#
loop_
_entity.id
_entity.type
_entity.pdbx_description
1 polymer ?
#
loop_
_entity_poly.entity_id
_entity_poly.type
_entity_poly.pdbx_seq_one_letter_code
_entity_poly.pdbx_strand_id
1 'polypeptide(L)'
;MVKYDTPILVTKNTDKKHQRAKTLKATVCGQGVEECPVPLPPPKGKAFLGETKPTQQTEEILNSILPPREWTENGQLWVQQVSSTPATRLDVVNLQEELDRRLQQRQARETGICPVRRELYSQVFDELIRQVTINCAERGLLLLRVRDEIRMTIAAYQTLYESSVAFGMRKALQAEQGKADIDRKRVSLLTRWIKLHLKF
;
A
#
# COMPACT_ATOMS: atom_id res chain seq x y z
N MET A 1 -12.97 9.58 2.49
CA MET A 1 -13.62 10.65 1.71
C MET A 1 -14.19 10.14 0.40
N VAL A 2 -13.64 9.06 -0.17
CA VAL A 2 -14.26 8.34 -1.29
C VAL A 2 -15.73 8.01 -1.01
N LYS A 3 -16.59 8.22 -2.01
CA LYS A 3 -18.02 7.92 -1.95
C LYS A 3 -18.28 6.43 -2.19
N TYR A 4 -18.96 5.79 -1.24
CA TYR A 4 -19.33 4.38 -1.28
C TYR A 4 -20.85 4.24 -1.23
N ASP A 5 -21.37 3.15 -1.80
CA ASP A 5 -22.78 2.82 -1.72
C ASP A 5 -23.13 2.16 -0.37
N THR A 6 -24.42 1.92 -0.13
CA THR A 6 -24.89 1.20 1.05
C THR A 6 -24.32 -0.23 1.06
N PRO A 7 -23.75 -0.71 2.18
CA PRO A 7 -23.18 -2.05 2.23
C PRO A 7 -24.23 -3.13 2.02
N ILE A 8 -23.84 -4.17 1.29
CA ILE A 8 -24.67 -5.32 0.97
C ILE A 8 -24.20 -6.55 1.75
N LEU A 9 -25.15 -7.32 2.26
CA LEU A 9 -24.91 -8.59 2.94
C LEU A 9 -24.72 -9.70 1.90
N VAL A 10 -23.55 -10.34 1.91
CA VAL A 10 -23.21 -11.43 0.98
C VAL A 10 -23.63 -12.80 1.53
N THR A 11 -23.66 -12.97 2.87
CA THR A 11 -24.08 -14.23 3.50
C THR A 11 -25.60 -14.27 3.74
N LYS A 12 -26.35 -14.94 2.86
CA LYS A 12 -27.69 -15.45 3.19
C LYS A 12 -27.53 -16.83 3.84
N ASN A 13 -27.91 -16.97 5.11
CA ASN A 13 -28.08 -18.30 5.72
C ASN A 13 -29.15 -19.08 4.93
N THR A 14 -28.73 -20.05 4.13
CA THR A 14 -29.63 -21.15 3.73
C THR A 14 -29.52 -22.23 4.79
N ASP A 15 -30.43 -22.21 5.76
CA ASP A 15 -30.76 -23.40 6.53
C ASP A 15 -31.33 -24.46 5.58
N LYS A 16 -30.49 -25.38 5.09
CA LYS A 16 -30.93 -26.72 4.66
C LYS A 16 -29.95 -27.80 5.14
N LYS A 17 -30.40 -28.38 6.24
CA LYS A 17 -30.03 -29.65 6.91
C LYS A 17 -29.53 -30.76 5.95
N HIS A 18 -28.36 -31.30 6.27
CA HIS A 18 -27.89 -32.69 6.15
C HIS A 18 -28.13 -33.49 4.86
N GLN A 19 -27.05 -34.00 4.27
CA GLN A 19 -26.89 -35.45 4.04
C GLN A 19 -25.42 -35.89 3.86
N ARG A 20 -24.98 -36.71 4.83
CA ARG A 20 -24.00 -37.81 4.82
C ARG A 20 -22.91 -37.89 3.73
N ALA A 21 -21.68 -37.80 4.23
CA ALA A 21 -20.60 -38.79 4.18
C ALA A 21 -20.33 -39.57 2.88
N LYS A 22 -19.10 -39.42 2.35
CA LYS A 22 -18.28 -40.54 1.87
C LYS A 22 -16.80 -40.23 2.03
N THR A 23 -16.17 -41.00 2.91
CA THR A 23 -14.72 -41.17 3.11
C THR A 23 -14.11 -41.96 1.96
N LEU A 24 -12.77 -41.87 1.82
CA LEU A 24 -11.75 -42.80 1.27
C LEU A 24 -10.79 -41.98 0.37
N LYS A 25 -9.45 -42.00 0.46
CA LYS A 25 -8.44 -42.71 1.23
C LYS A 25 -7.13 -41.89 1.12
N ALA A 26 -6.28 -41.99 2.13
CA ALA A 26 -4.93 -41.40 2.18
C ALA A 26 -3.88 -42.27 1.47
N THR A 27 -2.86 -41.63 0.87
CA THR A 27 -1.50 -42.18 0.66
C THR A 27 -0.47 -41.04 0.78
N VAL A 28 0.73 -41.37 1.23
CA VAL A 28 1.73 -40.58 1.97
C VAL A 28 2.96 -40.20 1.11
N CYS A 29 3.53 -39.01 1.41
CA CYS A 29 4.93 -38.52 1.43
C CYS A 29 5.87 -38.56 0.20
N GLY A 30 6.68 -37.50 0.04
CA GLY A 30 7.96 -37.51 -0.65
C GLY A 30 8.42 -36.14 -1.17
N GLN A 31 9.58 -35.68 -0.71
CA GLN A 31 10.25 -34.40 -1.00
C GLN A 31 10.85 -34.29 -2.42
N GLY A 32 11.09 -33.07 -2.91
CA GLY A 32 12.30 -32.76 -3.70
C GLY A 32 12.16 -31.97 -5.02
N VAL A 33 12.51 -30.67 -4.97
CA VAL A 33 13.47 -29.95 -5.84
C VAL A 33 13.24 -29.83 -7.38
N GLU A 34 13.26 -28.56 -7.82
CA GLU A 34 13.68 -27.98 -9.13
C GLU A 34 12.77 -27.98 -10.38
N GLU A 35 12.80 -26.79 -11.00
CA GLU A 35 12.57 -26.40 -12.39
C GLU A 35 11.14 -26.22 -12.98
N CYS A 36 10.92 -24.99 -13.44
CA CYS A 36 9.79 -24.51 -14.22
C CYS A 36 9.77 -25.08 -15.64
N PRO A 37 8.60 -25.50 -16.13
CA PRO A 37 8.27 -25.38 -17.55
C PRO A 37 7.09 -24.41 -17.75
N VAL A 38 7.33 -23.43 -18.62
CA VAL A 38 6.36 -22.45 -19.14
C VAL A 38 5.10 -23.15 -19.68
N PRO A 39 3.87 -22.75 -19.28
CA PRO A 39 2.67 -23.16 -19.99
C PRO A 39 2.35 -22.19 -21.14
N LEU A 40 2.26 -22.74 -22.35
CA LEU A 40 1.65 -22.11 -23.53
C LEU A 40 0.19 -21.68 -23.27
N PRO A 41 -0.34 -20.69 -24.02
CA PRO A 41 -1.64 -20.08 -23.76
C PRO A 41 -2.81 -21.05 -24.05
N PRO A 42 -3.89 -21.04 -23.24
CA PRO A 42 -5.09 -21.79 -23.57
C PRO A 42 -5.83 -21.19 -24.78
N PRO A 43 -6.61 -22.01 -25.51
CA PRO A 43 -7.14 -21.68 -26.82
C PRO A 43 -8.31 -20.70 -26.73
N LYS A 44 -8.36 -19.80 -27.71
CA LYS A 44 -9.46 -18.90 -28.10
C LYS A 44 -10.85 -19.37 -27.64
N GLY A 45 -11.23 -18.94 -26.44
CA GLY A 45 -12.62 -18.93 -26.01
C GLY A 45 -13.29 -17.73 -26.64
N LYS A 46 -14.33 -17.98 -27.45
CA LYS A 46 -15.19 -16.97 -28.08
C LYS A 46 -15.59 -15.94 -27.02
N ALA A 47 -15.17 -14.69 -27.20
CA ALA A 47 -15.70 -13.57 -26.47
C ALA A 47 -17.22 -13.55 -26.68
N PHE A 48 -17.96 -13.86 -25.63
CA PHE A 48 -19.34 -13.41 -25.50
C PHE A 48 -19.27 -11.89 -25.46
N LEU A 49 -19.43 -11.24 -26.62
CA LEU A 49 -19.90 -9.86 -26.65
C LEU A 49 -21.37 -9.91 -26.21
N GLY A 50 -21.58 -10.00 -24.90
CA GLY A 50 -22.79 -9.47 -24.32
C GLY A 50 -22.64 -7.95 -24.33
N GLU A 51 -23.61 -7.23 -24.90
CA GLU A 51 -23.78 -5.79 -24.70
C GLU A 51 -23.88 -5.53 -23.20
N THR A 52 -22.74 -5.31 -22.56
CA THR A 52 -22.68 -4.90 -21.15
C THR A 52 -23.15 -3.46 -21.13
N LYS A 53 -24.18 -3.18 -20.32
CA LYS A 53 -24.68 -1.81 -20.18
C LYS A 53 -23.50 -0.92 -19.76
N PRO A 54 -23.35 0.31 -20.29
CA PRO A 54 -22.20 1.18 -20.01
C PRO A 54 -21.96 1.40 -18.50
N THR A 55 -23.02 1.31 -17.68
CA THR A 55 -22.96 1.36 -16.22
C THR A 55 -22.20 0.17 -15.61
N GLN A 56 -22.40 -1.05 -16.11
CA GLN A 56 -21.73 -2.26 -15.61
C GLN A 56 -20.23 -2.23 -15.91
N GLN A 57 -19.85 -1.78 -17.11
CA GLN A 57 -18.44 -1.63 -17.47
C GLN A 57 -17.74 -0.61 -16.58
N THR A 58 -18.42 0.50 -16.27
CA THR A 58 -17.90 1.53 -15.36
C THR A 58 -17.70 0.97 -13.95
N GLU A 59 -18.65 0.19 -13.43
CA GLU A 59 -18.56 -0.46 -12.11
C GLU A 59 -17.41 -1.48 -12.04
N GLU A 60 -17.22 -2.31 -13.07
CA GLU A 60 -16.09 -3.25 -13.16
C GLU A 60 -14.75 -2.50 -13.12
N ILE A 61 -14.63 -1.42 -13.90
CA ILE A 61 -13.43 -0.58 -13.91
C ILE A 61 -13.23 0.07 -12.54
N LEU A 62 -14.26 0.66 -11.94
CA LEU A 62 -14.16 1.26 -10.60
C LEU A 62 -13.69 0.26 -9.55
N ASN A 63 -14.23 -0.96 -9.56
CA ASN A 63 -13.82 -2.04 -8.64
C ASN A 63 -12.37 -2.49 -8.87
N SER A 64 -11.85 -2.38 -10.09
CA SER A 64 -10.44 -2.66 -10.39
C SER A 64 -9.48 -1.58 -9.89
N ILE A 65 -9.92 -0.32 -9.91
CA ILE A 65 -9.11 0.85 -9.50
C ILE A 65 -9.16 1.05 -7.98
N LEU A 66 -10.36 0.89 -7.40
CA LEU A 66 -10.68 1.11 -6.00
C LEU A 66 -11.47 -0.11 -5.51
N PRO A 67 -10.79 -1.12 -4.93
CA PRO A 67 -11.45 -2.35 -4.54
C PRO A 67 -12.53 -2.09 -3.48
N PRO A 68 -13.62 -2.88 -3.49
CA PRO A 68 -14.67 -2.76 -2.51
C PRO A 68 -14.14 -3.05 -1.11
N ARG A 69 -14.78 -2.44 -0.11
CA ARG A 69 -14.47 -2.72 1.30
C ARG A 69 -15.21 -3.97 1.73
N GLU A 70 -14.52 -4.86 2.41
CA GLU A 70 -15.09 -6.11 2.91
C GLU A 70 -14.82 -6.21 4.41
N TRP A 71 -15.86 -6.54 5.18
CA TRP A 71 -15.72 -6.82 6.61
C TRP A 71 -16.72 -7.86 7.08
N THR A 72 -16.37 -8.53 8.17
CA THR A 72 -17.24 -9.51 8.82
C THR A 72 -17.81 -8.91 10.10
N GLU A 73 -19.13 -8.93 10.24
CA GLU A 73 -19.82 -8.48 11.44
C GLU A 73 -20.82 -9.56 11.86
N ASN A 74 -20.74 -10.06 13.10
CA ASN A 74 -21.60 -11.12 13.62
C ASN A 74 -21.64 -12.41 12.76
N GLY A 75 -20.51 -12.79 12.16
CA GLY A 75 -20.41 -13.97 11.28
C GLY A 75 -20.99 -13.77 9.88
N GLN A 76 -21.40 -12.55 9.55
CA GLN A 76 -21.94 -12.17 8.25
C GLN A 76 -20.91 -11.34 7.46
N LEU A 77 -20.70 -11.68 6.19
CA LEU A 77 -19.82 -10.92 5.29
C LEU A 77 -20.57 -9.75 4.66
N TRP A 78 -20.06 -8.55 4.87
CA TRP A 78 -20.55 -7.31 4.29
C TRP A 78 -19.55 -6.80 3.25
N VAL A 79 -20.08 -6.37 2.11
CA VAL A 79 -19.30 -5.77 1.04
C VAL A 79 -19.86 -4.40 0.72
N GLN A 80 -18.97 -3.42 0.56
CA GLN A 80 -19.32 -2.05 0.22
C GLN A 80 -18.57 -1.61 -1.02
N GLN A 81 -19.32 -1.45 -2.11
CA GLN A 81 -18.80 -1.03 -3.40
C GLN A 81 -18.62 0.49 -3.47
N VAL A 82 -17.71 0.90 -4.34
CA VAL A 82 -17.49 2.30 -4.66
C VAL A 82 -18.65 2.80 -5.51
N SER A 83 -19.18 3.98 -5.17
CA SER A 83 -20.37 4.48 -5.85
C SER A 83 -20.10 4.80 -7.32
N SER A 84 -20.93 4.28 -8.22
CA SER A 84 -20.92 4.61 -9.65
C SER A 84 -21.68 5.90 -9.97
N THR A 85 -22.25 6.57 -8.96
CA THR A 85 -23.02 7.81 -9.12
C THR A 85 -22.11 8.98 -9.56
N PRO A 86 -22.43 9.67 -10.66
CA PRO A 86 -21.72 10.87 -11.10
C PRO A 86 -21.71 11.97 -10.04
N ALA A 87 -20.64 12.76 -9.98
CA ALA A 87 -20.53 13.88 -9.05
C ALA A 87 -21.09 15.17 -9.66
N THR A 88 -21.80 15.94 -8.83
CA THR A 88 -22.26 17.29 -9.14
C THR A 88 -21.23 18.33 -8.73
N ARG A 89 -21.38 19.59 -9.18
CA ARG A 89 -20.54 20.70 -8.71
C ARG A 89 -20.60 20.88 -7.19
N LEU A 90 -21.78 20.65 -6.58
CA LEU A 90 -21.95 20.74 -5.14
C LEU A 90 -21.17 19.64 -4.41
N ASP A 91 -21.13 18.42 -4.95
CA ASP A 91 -20.33 17.32 -4.37
C ASP A 91 -18.84 17.66 -4.32
N VAL A 92 -18.32 18.35 -5.34
CA VAL A 92 -16.91 18.78 -5.40
C VAL A 92 -16.61 19.85 -4.34
N VAL A 93 -17.52 20.81 -4.15
CA VAL A 93 -17.39 21.83 -3.09
C VAL A 93 -17.41 21.17 -1.71
N ASN A 94 -18.36 20.27 -1.45
CA ASN A 94 -18.44 19.53 -0.19
C ASN A 94 -17.18 18.70 0.07
N LEU A 95 -16.58 18.11 -0.98
CA LEU A 95 -15.34 17.35 -0.87
C LEU A 95 -14.16 18.25 -0.44
N GLN A 96 -14.08 19.47 -0.99
CA GLN A 96 -13.07 20.45 -0.61
C GLN A 96 -13.26 20.91 0.84
N GLU A 97 -14.48 21.31 1.22
CA GLU A 97 -14.77 21.74 2.59
C GLU A 97 -14.48 20.63 3.61
N GLU A 98 -14.81 19.37 3.28
CA GLU A 98 -14.51 18.22 4.13
C GLU A 98 -13.00 17.96 4.25
N LEU A 99 -12.23 18.19 3.18
CA LEU A 99 -10.77 18.11 3.22
C LEU A 99 -10.20 19.16 4.17
N ASP A 100 -10.59 20.41 3.99
CA ASP A 100 -10.08 21.55 4.77
C ASP A 100 -10.43 21.38 6.25
N ARG A 101 -11.67 20.98 6.54
CA ARG A 101 -12.12 20.64 7.89
C ARG A 101 -11.25 19.55 8.52
N ARG A 102 -10.96 18.46 7.79
CA ARG A 102 -10.12 17.36 8.31
C ARG A 102 -8.66 17.76 8.48
N LEU A 103 -8.10 18.55 7.58
CA LEU A 103 -6.74 19.07 7.70
C LEU A 103 -6.59 19.92 8.96
N GLN A 104 -7.55 20.81 9.22
CA GLN A 104 -7.56 21.65 10.41
C GLN A 104 -7.77 20.84 11.68
N GLN A 105 -8.76 19.96 11.72
CA GLN A 105 -9.06 19.12 12.90
C GLN A 105 -7.91 18.20 13.30
N ARG A 106 -7.19 17.66 12.31
CA ARG A 106 -6.05 16.78 12.54
C ARG A 106 -4.72 17.54 12.64
N GLN A 107 -4.77 18.88 12.67
CA GLN A 107 -3.62 19.79 12.76
C GLN A 107 -2.51 19.43 11.77
N ALA A 108 -2.89 19.20 10.52
CA ALA A 108 -1.94 18.88 9.46
C ALA A 108 -0.98 20.06 9.25
N ARG A 109 0.32 19.79 9.17
CA ARG A 109 1.33 20.84 8.89
C ARG A 109 1.15 21.36 7.47
N GLU A 110 1.17 22.67 7.28
CA GLU A 110 1.07 23.32 5.96
C GLU A 110 2.34 23.11 5.11
N THR A 111 3.51 23.11 5.75
CA THR A 111 4.81 22.98 5.09
C THR A 111 5.58 21.74 5.59
N GLY A 112 6.58 21.31 4.82
CA GLY A 112 7.39 20.14 5.11
C GLY A 112 6.65 18.80 4.93
N ILE A 113 7.22 17.72 5.46
CA ILE A 113 6.64 16.37 5.39
C ILE A 113 5.58 16.22 6.48
N CYS A 114 4.37 15.80 6.09
CA CYS A 114 3.26 15.57 7.02
C CYS A 114 2.47 14.29 6.63
N PRO A 115 2.45 13.25 7.50
CA PRO A 115 1.76 12.00 7.18
C PRO A 115 0.23 12.18 7.12
N VAL A 116 -0.36 12.98 8.01
CA VAL A 116 -1.79 13.29 8.02
C VAL A 116 -2.23 13.93 6.71
N ARG A 117 -1.48 14.95 6.25
CA ARG A 117 -1.76 15.62 4.97
C ARG A 117 -1.62 14.67 3.79
N ARG A 118 -0.58 13.84 3.79
CA ARG A 118 -0.38 12.80 2.76
C ARG A 118 -1.55 11.81 2.73
N GLU A 119 -2.01 11.35 3.89
CA GLU A 119 -3.14 10.42 4.01
C GLU A 119 -4.43 11.06 3.46
N LEU A 120 -4.76 12.28 3.89
CA LEU A 120 -5.97 12.99 3.46
C LEU A 120 -5.96 13.28 1.96
N TYR A 121 -4.85 13.77 1.41
CA TYR A 121 -4.73 13.97 -0.04
C TYR A 121 -4.80 12.66 -0.82
N SER A 122 -4.27 11.55 -0.29
CA SER A 122 -4.41 10.25 -0.95
C SER A 122 -5.88 9.85 -1.06
N GLN A 123 -6.67 10.05 0.02
CA GLN A 123 -8.10 9.77 0.01
C GLN A 123 -8.89 10.68 -0.95
N VAL A 124 -8.53 11.96 -1.04
CA VAL A 124 -9.12 12.90 -1.99
C VAL A 124 -8.80 12.48 -3.42
N PHE A 125 -7.55 12.11 -3.68
CA PHE A 125 -7.11 11.73 -5.01
C PHE A 125 -7.81 10.45 -5.49
N ASP A 126 -8.03 9.49 -4.59
CA ASP A 126 -8.85 8.32 -4.89
C ASP A 126 -10.30 8.70 -5.24
N GLU A 127 -10.90 9.68 -4.55
CA GLU A 127 -12.23 10.21 -4.90
C GLU A 127 -12.24 10.96 -6.24
N LEU A 128 -11.18 11.71 -6.56
CA LEU A 128 -11.02 12.34 -7.87
C LEU A 128 -10.90 11.30 -8.99
N ILE A 129 -10.14 10.22 -8.76
CA ILE A 129 -10.04 9.12 -9.71
C ILE A 129 -11.42 8.49 -9.91
N ARG A 130 -12.20 8.25 -8.84
CA ARG A 130 -13.59 7.77 -8.95
C ARG A 130 -14.43 8.68 -9.84
N GLN A 131 -14.47 9.98 -9.56
CA GLN A 131 -15.26 10.96 -10.32
C GLN A 131 -14.84 11.05 -11.78
N VAL A 132 -13.52 11.10 -12.05
CA VAL A 132 -13.01 11.17 -13.42
C VAL A 132 -13.27 9.88 -14.18
N THR A 133 -13.15 8.72 -13.54
CA THR A 133 -13.46 7.41 -14.16
C THR A 133 -14.91 7.33 -14.60
N ILE A 134 -15.84 7.81 -13.77
CA ILE A 134 -17.27 7.85 -14.11
C ILE A 134 -17.54 8.76 -15.32
N ASN A 135 -16.82 9.88 -15.42
CA ASN A 135 -16.95 10.78 -16.56
C ASN A 135 -16.31 10.22 -17.84
N CYS A 136 -15.13 9.60 -17.70
CA CYS A 136 -14.35 9.01 -18.78
C CYS A 136 -13.33 8.02 -18.20
N ALA A 137 -13.55 6.74 -18.45
CA ALA A 137 -12.78 5.65 -17.86
C ALA A 137 -11.28 5.72 -18.20
N GLU A 138 -10.95 6.07 -19.44
CA GLU A 138 -9.57 6.14 -19.93
C GLU A 138 -8.76 7.21 -19.19
N ARG A 139 -9.39 8.36 -18.88
CA ARG A 139 -8.78 9.41 -18.06
C ARG A 139 -8.58 8.95 -16.62
N GLY A 140 -9.56 8.24 -16.07
CA GLY A 140 -9.46 7.63 -14.74
C GLY A 140 -8.29 6.65 -14.63
N LEU A 141 -8.15 5.75 -15.61
CA LEU A 141 -7.06 4.78 -15.71
C LEU A 141 -5.69 5.45 -15.89
N LEU A 142 -5.63 6.57 -16.62
CA LEU A 142 -4.39 7.34 -16.73
C LEU A 142 -4.00 7.97 -15.39
N LEU A 143 -4.96 8.56 -14.66
CA LEU A 143 -4.71 9.12 -13.32
C LEU A 143 -4.27 8.05 -12.33
N LEU A 144 -4.84 6.84 -12.41
CA LEU A 144 -4.40 5.69 -11.63
C LEU A 144 -2.91 5.39 -11.86
N ARG A 145 -2.46 5.33 -13.13
CA ARG A 145 -1.04 5.08 -13.44
C ARG A 145 -0.13 6.17 -12.88
N VAL A 146 -0.53 7.44 -13.03
CA VAL A 146 0.23 8.58 -12.47
C VAL A 146 0.32 8.48 -10.94
N ARG A 147 -0.77 8.10 -10.27
CA ARG A 147 -0.79 7.86 -8.82
C ARG A 147 0.26 6.84 -8.41
N ASP A 148 0.26 5.70 -9.10
CA ASP A 148 1.09 4.55 -8.71
C ASP A 148 2.57 4.84 -9.00
N GLU A 149 2.88 5.54 -10.10
CA GLU A 149 4.23 6.04 -10.40
C GLU A 149 4.75 6.99 -9.32
N ILE A 150 3.93 7.96 -8.88
CA ILE A 150 4.31 8.89 -7.81
C ILE A 150 4.53 8.12 -6.49
N ARG A 151 3.70 7.13 -6.17
CA ARG A 151 3.86 6.30 -4.97
C ARG A 151 5.17 5.49 -5.03
N MET A 152 5.48 4.89 -6.18
CA MET A 152 6.73 4.17 -6.40
C MET A 152 7.95 5.11 -6.25
N THR A 153 7.88 6.29 -6.85
CA THR A 153 8.96 7.30 -6.77
C THR A 153 9.21 7.74 -5.33
N ILE A 154 8.14 8.01 -4.57
CA ILE A 154 8.26 8.40 -3.15
C ILE A 154 8.87 7.26 -2.33
N ALA A 155 8.45 6.01 -2.56
CA ALA A 155 9.00 4.85 -1.86
C ALA A 155 10.50 4.67 -2.15
N ALA A 156 10.92 4.84 -3.40
CA ALA A 156 12.32 4.80 -3.78
C ALA A 156 13.15 5.89 -3.06
N TYR A 157 12.64 7.12 -2.99
CA TYR A 157 13.30 8.20 -2.26
C TYR A 157 13.36 7.95 -0.75
N GLN A 158 12.32 7.34 -0.15
CA GLN A 158 12.34 6.95 1.26
C GLN A 158 13.46 5.93 1.53
N THR A 159 13.55 4.88 0.72
CA THR A 159 14.61 3.85 0.84
C THR A 159 16.01 4.47 0.69
N LEU A 160 16.19 5.39 -0.27
CA LEU A 160 17.46 6.07 -0.47
C LEU A 160 17.82 6.97 0.72
N TYR A 161 16.86 7.68 1.27
CA TYR A 161 17.04 8.53 2.44
C TYR A 161 17.41 7.70 3.68
N GLU A 162 16.68 6.61 3.94
CA GLU A 162 16.97 5.68 5.05
C GLU A 162 18.37 5.08 4.92
N SER A 163 18.76 4.66 3.71
CA SER A 163 20.10 4.15 3.42
C SER A 163 21.18 5.21 3.67
N SER A 164 20.91 6.46 3.29
CA SER A 164 21.84 7.59 3.46
C SER A 164 22.04 7.93 4.95
N VAL A 165 20.96 7.97 5.73
CA VAL A 165 21.02 8.18 7.17
C VAL A 165 21.79 7.05 7.86
N ALA A 166 21.49 5.79 7.50
CA ALA A 166 22.20 4.63 8.06
C ALA A 166 23.70 4.63 7.71
N PHE A 167 24.07 5.06 6.50
CA PHE A 167 25.48 5.24 6.12
C PHE A 167 26.14 6.33 6.98
N GLY A 168 25.50 7.49 7.12
CA GLY A 168 26.01 8.60 7.94
C GLY A 168 26.25 8.19 9.39
N MET A 169 25.29 7.50 10.01
CA MET A 169 25.41 6.98 11.38
C MET A 169 26.58 6.00 11.52
N ARG A 170 26.76 5.06 10.57
CA ARG A 170 27.89 4.11 10.59
C ARG A 170 29.24 4.82 10.51
N LYS A 171 29.35 5.84 9.66
CA LYS A 171 30.60 6.61 9.53
C LYS A 171 30.90 7.47 10.75
N ALA A 172 29.88 8.07 11.37
CA ALA A 172 30.04 8.78 12.64
C ALA A 172 30.56 7.84 13.74
N LEU A 173 29.96 6.65 13.89
CA LEU A 173 30.40 5.67 14.87
C LEU A 173 31.83 5.15 14.59
N GLN A 174 32.15 4.89 13.32
CA GLN A 174 33.50 4.46 12.92
C GLN A 174 34.56 5.51 13.24
N ALA A 175 34.24 6.80 13.08
CA ALA A 175 35.14 7.89 13.42
C ALA A 175 35.41 7.97 14.93
N GLU A 176 34.38 7.83 15.75
CA GLU A 176 34.51 7.82 17.22
C GLU A 176 35.34 6.63 17.72
N GLN A 177 35.13 5.44 17.16
CA GLN A 177 35.94 4.26 17.47
C GLN A 177 37.40 4.46 17.06
N GLY A 178 37.64 4.97 15.85
CA GLY A 178 38.99 5.26 15.37
C GLY A 178 39.73 6.27 16.26
N LYS A 179 39.03 7.31 16.73
CA LYS A 179 39.58 8.29 17.67
C LYS A 179 39.95 7.63 19.00
N ALA A 180 39.05 6.84 19.58
CA ALA A 180 39.31 6.13 20.83
C ALA A 180 40.52 5.19 20.73
N ASP A 181 40.70 4.50 19.60
CA ASP A 181 41.84 3.63 19.37
C ASP A 181 43.17 4.39 19.23
N ILE A 182 43.16 5.55 18.56
CA ILE A 182 44.32 6.45 18.48
C ILE A 182 44.68 6.97 19.86
N ASP A 183 43.70 7.41 20.65
CA ASP A 183 43.94 7.91 22.01
C ASP A 183 44.50 6.81 22.93
N ARG A 184 44.00 5.57 22.83
CA ARG A 184 44.58 4.40 23.53
C ARG A 184 46.03 4.17 23.14
N LYS A 185 46.36 4.23 21.84
CA LYS A 185 47.75 4.09 21.34
C LYS A 185 48.63 5.24 21.85
N ARG A 186 48.13 6.47 21.87
CA ARG A 186 48.85 7.62 22.43
C ARG A 186 49.22 7.36 23.88
N VAL A 187 48.26 6.96 24.71
CA VAL A 187 48.47 6.69 26.14
C VAL A 187 49.46 5.54 26.34
N SER A 188 49.36 4.45 25.57
CA SER A 188 50.28 3.32 25.70
C SER A 188 51.72 3.68 25.31
N LEU A 189 51.89 4.46 24.24
CA LEU A 189 53.20 4.95 23.80
C LEU A 189 53.80 5.93 24.81
N LEU A 190 53.00 6.87 25.35
CA LEU A 190 53.43 7.77 26.42
C LEU A 190 53.89 6.99 27.65
N THR A 191 53.09 6.00 28.07
CA THR A 191 53.44 5.14 29.21
C THR A 191 54.75 4.41 28.98
N ARG A 192 54.97 3.88 27.77
CA ARG A 192 56.23 3.20 27.41
C ARG A 192 57.41 4.17 27.38
N TRP A 193 57.23 5.37 26.83
CA TRP A 193 58.26 6.42 26.77
C TRP A 193 58.70 6.86 28.18
N ILE A 194 57.73 7.15 29.05
CA ILE A 194 57.97 7.48 30.47
C ILE A 194 58.77 6.35 31.13
N LYS A 195 58.35 5.09 30.98
CA LYS A 195 59.07 3.93 31.53
C LYS A 195 60.50 3.77 31.00
N LEU A 196 60.80 4.24 29.79
CA LEU A 196 62.15 4.18 29.21
C LEU A 196 63.03 5.31 29.73
N HIS A 197 62.48 6.50 29.99
CA HIS A 197 63.24 7.68 30.42
C HIS A 197 63.31 7.89 31.95
N LEU A 198 62.40 7.30 32.73
CA LEU A 198 62.45 7.31 34.20
C LEU A 198 63.09 6.05 34.82
N LYS A 199 63.62 5.15 34.01
CA LYS A 199 64.50 4.07 34.49
C LYS A 199 65.86 4.65 34.86
N PHE A 200 66.09 4.86 36.16
CA PHE A 200 67.39 4.60 36.78
C PHE A 200 67.60 3.08 36.86
#